data_AF-A0A238Z929-F1
#
_entry.id   AF-A0A238Z929-F1
#
_cell.length_a   1.000
_cell.length_b   1.000
_cell.length_c   1.000
_cell.angle_alpha   90.00
_cell.angle_beta   90.00
_cell.angle_gamma   90.00
#
_symmetry.space_group_name_H-M   'P 1'
#
loop_
_entity.id
_entity.type
_entity.pdbx_description
1 polymer ?
#
loop_
_entity_poly.entity_id
_entity_poly.type
_entity_poly.pdbx_seq_one_letter_code
_entity_poly.pdbx_strand_id
1 'polypeptide(L)'
;MTSKVFLGKKLLGMVLCCGASQLSIAQRTAPEPPLAPIQSQVQLHASTVQVVTTNADTTVNRVPPASVRRVTESRPQPIFLLNSEVIIAPDGIQPAEIKKIVVYKGGDAPAQWHDLVTYGIIDIASKQKTKIKSRTLSAVGKDLGLLEPVRYTINAMPVAAADLRIALDAIGEIKITRATPEAPVVTVAISVRPPKPSPPDPPGTIRIR
;
A
#
# COMPACT_ATOMS: atom_id res chain seq x y z
N MET A 1 -28.70 17.73 -51.34
CA MET A 1 -28.09 16.86 -52.37
C MET A 1 -26.59 16.91 -52.09
N THR A 2 -25.94 15.91 -51.50
CA THR A 2 -25.67 14.58 -52.06
C THR A 2 -25.37 13.58 -50.93
N SER A 3 -26.02 12.41 -50.97
CA SER A 3 -25.75 11.25 -50.13
C SER A 3 -24.40 10.62 -50.44
N LYS A 4 -23.77 9.96 -49.45
CA LYS A 4 -23.00 8.73 -49.70
C LYS A 4 -23.06 7.79 -48.49
N VAL A 5 -23.60 6.61 -48.78
CA VAL A 5 -23.75 5.39 -47.99
C VAL A 5 -22.49 4.55 -48.15
N PHE A 6 -21.98 3.94 -47.07
CA PHE A 6 -21.09 2.77 -47.11
C PHE A 6 -21.30 1.98 -45.81
N LEU A 7 -22.17 0.97 -45.80
CA LEU A 7 -21.96 -0.43 -46.20
C LEU A 7 -20.98 -1.16 -45.27
N GLY A 8 -21.55 -2.01 -44.41
CA GLY A 8 -20.86 -2.77 -43.39
C GLY A 8 -20.15 -4.02 -43.89
N LYS A 9 -19.49 -4.71 -42.96
CA LYS A 9 -19.10 -6.11 -43.08
C LYS A 9 -19.02 -6.74 -41.69
N LYS A 10 -19.93 -7.68 -41.44
CA LYS A 10 -19.82 -8.70 -40.39
C LYS A 10 -19.01 -9.87 -40.95
N LEU A 11 -18.08 -10.40 -40.16
CA LEU A 11 -17.43 -11.72 -40.28
C LEU A 11 -17.06 -12.08 -38.83
N LEU A 12 -17.77 -12.96 -38.13
CA LEU A 12 -17.84 -14.42 -38.24
C LEU A 12 -16.44 -15.08 -38.25
N GLY A 13 -16.07 -15.66 -37.11
CA GLY A 13 -14.81 -16.38 -36.92
C GLY A 13 -14.87 -17.19 -35.63
N MET A 14 -15.58 -18.31 -35.69
CA MET A 14 -15.73 -19.35 -34.68
C MET A 14 -14.47 -20.22 -34.70
N VAL A 15 -13.78 -20.41 -33.56
CA VAL A 15 -12.82 -21.50 -33.38
C VAL A 15 -13.13 -22.22 -32.08
N LEU A 16 -13.65 -23.43 -32.26
CA LEU A 16 -13.86 -24.48 -31.29
C LEU A 16 -12.59 -25.33 -31.31
N CYS A 17 -11.90 -25.51 -30.18
CA CYS A 17 -10.96 -26.62 -30.02
C CYS A 17 -11.00 -27.11 -28.58
N CYS A 18 -11.61 -28.29 -28.43
CA CYS A 18 -11.52 -29.14 -27.26
C CYS A 18 -10.10 -29.71 -27.13
N GLY A 19 -9.60 -29.84 -25.91
CA GLY A 19 -8.39 -30.57 -25.59
C GLY A 19 -8.38 -30.95 -24.12
N ALA A 20 -8.91 -32.13 -23.82
CA ALA A 20 -8.83 -32.77 -22.52
C ALA A 20 -7.45 -33.44 -22.33
N SER A 21 -6.92 -33.41 -21.10
CA SER A 21 -5.95 -34.34 -20.46
C SER A 21 -5.67 -33.77 -19.06
N GLN A 22 -6.33 -34.17 -17.96
CA GLN A 22 -6.08 -35.36 -17.13
C GLN A 22 -4.61 -35.79 -17.00
N LEU A 23 -3.99 -35.55 -15.83
CA LEU A 23 -3.61 -36.57 -14.83
C LEU A 23 -2.63 -36.00 -13.79
N SER A 24 -3.00 -36.21 -12.52
CA SER A 24 -2.20 -36.60 -11.36
C SER A 24 -0.76 -36.07 -11.16
N ILE A 25 -0.50 -35.54 -9.95
CA ILE A 25 0.30 -36.22 -8.91
C ILE A 25 0.13 -35.43 -7.60
N ALA A 26 -0.45 -36.09 -6.60
CA ALA A 26 -0.44 -35.64 -5.22
C ALA A 26 0.92 -36.00 -4.60
N GLN A 27 1.72 -35.00 -4.22
CA GLN A 27 2.86 -35.21 -3.34
C GLN A 27 2.42 -34.91 -1.90
N ARG A 28 2.35 -35.99 -1.11
CA ARG A 28 2.31 -35.94 0.35
C ARG A 28 3.65 -35.39 0.86
N THR A 29 3.64 -34.23 1.48
CA THR A 29 4.75 -33.76 2.31
C THR A 29 4.50 -34.20 3.76
N ALA A 30 5.55 -34.68 4.40
CA ALA A 30 5.58 -35.30 5.72
C ALA A 30 5.15 -34.35 6.87
N PRO A 31 4.68 -34.89 8.01
CA PRO A 31 4.40 -34.10 9.20
C PRO A 31 5.71 -33.58 9.85
N GLU A 32 5.77 -32.26 10.01
CA GLU A 32 6.84 -31.53 10.69
C GLU A 32 6.76 -31.75 12.22
N PRO A 33 7.89 -31.95 12.92
CA PRO A 33 7.92 -32.19 14.35
C PRO A 33 7.51 -30.94 15.17
N PRO A 34 6.89 -31.12 16.36
CA PRO A 34 6.46 -30.01 17.20
C PRO A 34 7.65 -29.21 17.76
N LEU A 35 7.59 -27.89 17.58
CA LEU A 35 8.55 -26.93 18.13
C LEU A 35 8.49 -26.92 19.66
N ALA A 36 9.65 -27.03 20.31
CA ALA A 36 9.80 -26.92 21.76
C ALA A 36 9.45 -25.49 22.25
N PRO A 37 8.86 -25.35 23.45
CA PRO A 37 8.52 -24.04 24.02
C PRO A 37 9.79 -23.28 24.43
N ILE A 38 9.97 -22.09 23.85
CA ILE A 38 10.98 -21.13 24.27
C ILE A 38 10.50 -20.46 25.56
N GLN A 39 11.17 -20.71 26.68
CA GLN A 39 10.94 -19.97 27.93
C GLN A 39 11.60 -18.59 27.85
N SER A 40 10.78 -17.54 27.74
CA SER A 40 11.26 -16.16 27.93
C SER A 40 11.41 -15.88 29.42
N GLN A 41 12.66 -15.81 29.91
CA GLN A 41 12.95 -15.26 31.23
C GLN A 41 12.89 -13.73 31.15
N VAL A 42 11.87 -13.13 31.79
CA VAL A 42 11.80 -11.69 32.02
C VAL A 42 12.61 -11.38 33.27
N GLN A 43 13.79 -10.81 33.09
CA GLN A 43 14.60 -10.28 34.19
C GLN A 43 14.11 -8.87 34.54
N LEU A 44 13.33 -8.75 35.62
CA LEU A 44 12.93 -7.46 36.18
C LEU A 44 14.13 -6.84 36.91
N HIS A 45 14.76 -5.84 36.31
CA HIS A 45 15.65 -4.95 37.06
C HIS A 45 14.79 -4.00 37.89
N ALA A 46 14.73 -4.25 39.19
CA ALA A 46 14.14 -3.36 40.17
C ALA A 46 15.03 -2.11 40.29
N SER A 47 14.56 -0.96 39.77
CA SER A 47 15.18 0.33 40.06
C SER A 47 14.72 0.80 41.44
N THR A 48 15.66 0.80 42.37
CA THR A 48 15.61 1.39 43.70
C THR A 48 15.01 2.80 43.67
N VAL A 49 13.90 3.00 44.38
CA VAL A 49 13.38 4.33 44.71
C VAL A 49 14.26 4.92 45.81
N GLN A 50 15.09 5.91 45.50
CA GLN A 50 15.72 6.76 46.52
C GLN A 50 14.75 7.89 46.87
N VAL A 51 14.22 7.85 48.09
CA VAL A 51 13.58 8.99 48.73
C VAL A 51 14.69 9.86 49.32
N VAL A 52 14.88 11.07 48.79
CA VAL A 52 15.68 12.11 49.44
C VAL A 52 14.77 13.28 49.74
N THR A 53 14.54 13.50 51.03
CA THR A 53 13.94 14.71 51.59
C THR A 53 15.06 15.66 51.97
N THR A 54 15.12 16.86 51.38
CA THR A 54 15.77 18.03 52.00
C THR A 54 15.19 19.34 51.44
N ASN A 55 15.16 20.33 52.34
CA ASN A 55 14.46 21.61 52.27
C ASN A 55 15.11 22.69 51.39
N ALA A 56 14.28 23.68 51.10
CA ALA A 56 14.57 25.12 50.93
C ALA A 56 15.39 25.59 49.71
N ASP A 57 14.68 26.36 48.89
CA ASP A 57 15.11 27.58 48.19
C ASP A 57 16.36 27.49 47.31
N THR A 58 16.15 27.18 46.02
CA THR A 58 17.11 27.48 44.95
C THR A 58 16.36 27.65 43.63
N THR A 59 16.67 28.76 42.97
CA THR A 59 16.24 29.20 41.63
C THR A 59 16.18 28.04 40.63
N VAL A 60 14.98 27.65 40.21
CA VAL A 60 14.77 26.58 39.22
C VAL A 60 15.16 27.09 37.83
N ASN A 61 16.40 26.83 37.45
CA ASN A 61 16.80 26.85 36.05
C ASN A 61 16.09 25.68 35.36
N ARG A 62 14.95 25.95 34.71
CA ARG A 62 14.18 24.96 33.95
C ARG A 62 15.03 24.47 32.78
N VAL A 63 15.71 23.34 32.95
CA VAL A 63 16.16 22.53 31.81
C VAL A 63 14.90 22.14 31.05
N PRO A 64 14.76 22.49 29.75
CA PRO A 64 13.60 22.07 28.98
C PRO A 64 13.55 20.54 28.98
N PRO A 65 12.39 19.91 29.23
CA PRO A 65 12.29 18.47 29.17
C PRO A 65 12.77 18.01 27.80
N ALA A 66 13.71 17.07 27.79
CA ALA A 66 14.21 16.45 26.58
C ALA A 66 13.00 16.05 25.72
N SER A 67 12.99 16.53 24.48
CA SER A 67 11.97 16.20 23.50
C SER A 67 11.90 14.68 23.41
N VAL A 68 10.83 14.10 23.97
CA VAL A 68 10.53 12.68 23.81
C VAL A 68 10.35 12.47 22.32
N ARG A 69 11.40 11.96 21.66
CA ARG A 69 11.35 11.49 20.29
C ARG A 69 10.27 10.41 20.27
N ARG A 70 9.06 10.77 19.81
CA ARG A 70 8.09 9.77 19.40
C ARG A 70 8.76 9.02 18.25
N VAL A 71 9.21 7.80 18.54
CA VAL A 71 9.56 6.83 17.52
C VAL A 71 8.26 6.53 16.80
N THR A 72 7.98 7.26 15.72
CA THR A 72 6.91 6.89 14.81
C THR A 72 7.42 5.65 14.08
N GLU A 73 7.22 4.48 14.69
CA GLU A 73 7.38 3.21 13.97
C GLU A 73 6.45 3.29 12.77
N SER A 74 7.05 3.46 11.59
CA SER A 74 6.35 3.48 10.32
C SER A 74 5.84 2.07 10.06
N ARG A 75 4.66 1.76 10.58
CA ARG A 75 4.02 0.48 10.33
C ARG A 75 3.74 0.37 8.83
N PRO A 76 4.04 -0.78 8.21
CA PRO A 76 3.72 -0.99 6.81
C PRO A 76 2.22 -0.73 6.57
N GLN A 77 1.92 0.08 5.56
CA GLN A 77 0.56 0.50 5.24
C GLN A 77 0.02 -0.35 4.08
N PRO A 78 -1.25 -0.81 4.15
CA PRO A 78 -1.89 -1.46 3.03
C PRO A 78 -2.09 -0.49 1.86
N ILE A 79 -2.28 -1.03 0.65
CA ILE A 79 -2.69 -0.24 -0.52
C ILE A 79 -4.21 -0.10 -0.53
N PHE A 80 -4.70 1.11 -0.80
CA PHE A 80 -6.13 1.38 -0.92
C PHE A 80 -6.51 1.46 -2.39
N LEU A 81 -7.51 0.68 -2.80
CA LEU A 81 -8.10 0.73 -4.13
C LEU A 81 -9.50 1.31 -4.07
N LEU A 82 -9.87 2.04 -5.11
CA LEU A 82 -11.24 2.47 -5.36
C LEU A 82 -11.79 1.69 -6.55
N ASN A 83 -12.91 1.01 -6.32
CA ASN A 83 -13.64 0.22 -7.32
C ASN A 83 -12.74 -0.79 -8.06
N SER A 84 -11.76 -1.38 -7.38
CA SER A 84 -10.77 -2.30 -7.96
C SER A 84 -9.94 -1.74 -9.13
N GLU A 85 -9.94 -0.42 -9.37
CA GLU A 85 -9.38 0.22 -10.58
C GLU A 85 -8.28 1.25 -10.27
N VAL A 86 -8.44 2.05 -9.22
CA VAL A 86 -7.57 3.22 -8.96
C VAL A 86 -6.98 3.16 -7.56
N ILE A 87 -5.67 3.30 -7.46
CA ILE A 87 -4.97 3.47 -6.17
C ILE A 87 -5.28 4.85 -5.61
N ILE A 88 -5.77 4.91 -4.37
CA ILE A 88 -6.15 6.15 -3.68
C ILE A 88 -5.36 6.33 -2.39
N ALA A 89 -5.35 7.56 -1.87
CA ALA A 89 -4.93 7.81 -0.49
C ALA A 89 -5.95 7.20 0.49
N PRO A 90 -5.53 6.83 1.71
CA PRO A 90 -6.42 6.27 2.74
C PRO A 90 -7.57 7.21 3.14
N ASP A 91 -7.42 8.52 2.95
CA ASP A 91 -8.41 9.56 3.21
C ASP A 91 -9.20 9.99 1.96
N GLY A 92 -9.03 9.28 0.83
CA GLY A 92 -9.59 9.65 -0.47
C GLY A 92 -11.09 9.40 -0.67
N ILE A 93 -11.80 8.83 0.31
CA ILE A 93 -13.24 8.55 0.21
C ILE A 93 -13.99 8.81 1.51
N GLN A 94 -15.18 9.41 1.40
CA GLN A 94 -16.05 9.62 2.55
C GLN A 94 -16.74 8.32 2.96
N PRO A 95 -16.84 8.00 4.27
CA PRO A 95 -17.48 6.76 4.73
C PRO A 95 -18.93 6.59 4.25
N ALA A 96 -19.68 7.69 4.09
CA ALA A 96 -21.06 7.66 3.60
C ALA A 96 -21.18 7.16 2.15
N GLU A 97 -20.12 7.32 1.35
CA GLU A 97 -20.06 6.90 -0.06
C GLU A 97 -19.67 5.43 -0.22
N ILE A 98 -19.18 4.77 0.83
CA ILE A 98 -18.71 3.39 0.76
C ILE A 98 -19.91 2.43 0.62
N LYS A 99 -19.88 1.60 -0.42
CA LYS A 99 -20.84 0.51 -0.64
C LYS A 99 -20.37 -0.80 -0.03
N LYS A 100 -19.09 -1.13 -0.24
CA LYS A 100 -18.48 -2.40 0.19
C LYS A 100 -16.98 -2.19 0.39
N ILE A 101 -16.40 -2.92 1.34
CA ILE A 101 -14.95 -3.04 1.50
C ILE A 101 -14.58 -4.51 1.33
N VAL A 102 -13.54 -4.77 0.55
CA VAL A 102 -12.91 -6.09 0.39
C VAL A 102 -11.46 -5.95 0.84
N VAL A 103 -10.98 -6.90 1.63
CA VAL A 103 -9.59 -6.92 2.10
C VAL A 103 -8.92 -8.15 1.52
N TYR A 104 -7.90 -7.94 0.70
CA TYR A 104 -7.06 -9.00 0.16
C TYR A 104 -5.82 -9.15 1.02
N LYS A 105 -5.53 -10.38 1.46
CA LYS A 105 -4.42 -10.69 2.38
C LYS A 105 -3.35 -11.60 1.76
N GLY A 106 -3.37 -11.79 0.44
CA GLY A 106 -2.36 -12.55 -0.28
C GLY A 106 -2.81 -12.88 -1.70
N GLY A 107 -2.71 -14.15 -2.08
CA GLY A 107 -3.03 -14.64 -3.43
C GLY A 107 -4.51 -14.58 -3.83
N ASP A 108 -5.38 -14.05 -2.98
CA ASP A 108 -6.79 -13.77 -3.26
C ASP A 108 -7.01 -12.47 -4.05
N ALA A 109 -5.97 -11.63 -4.16
CA ALA A 109 -6.03 -10.42 -4.95
C ALA A 109 -6.13 -10.73 -6.47
N PRO A 110 -6.84 -9.90 -7.24
CA PRO A 110 -6.83 -10.00 -8.71
C PRO A 110 -5.40 -9.93 -9.27
N ALA A 111 -5.15 -10.63 -10.38
CA ALA A 111 -3.81 -10.80 -10.95
C ALA A 111 -3.02 -9.49 -11.14
N GLN A 112 -3.69 -8.41 -11.56
CA GLN A 112 -3.08 -7.10 -11.76
C GLN A 112 -2.55 -6.44 -10.46
N TRP A 113 -3.02 -6.89 -9.30
CA TRP A 113 -2.68 -6.36 -7.98
C TRP A 113 -1.81 -7.31 -7.16
N HIS A 114 -1.52 -8.50 -7.66
CA HIS A 114 -0.88 -9.58 -6.91
C HIS A 114 0.48 -9.19 -6.31
N ASP A 115 1.26 -8.36 -7.00
CA ASP A 115 2.58 -7.91 -6.50
C ASP A 115 2.50 -6.84 -5.41
N LEU A 116 1.32 -6.25 -5.18
CA LEU A 116 1.08 -5.20 -4.19
C LEU A 116 0.48 -5.73 -2.87
N VAL A 117 0.33 -7.05 -2.73
CA VAL A 117 -0.34 -7.67 -1.58
C VAL A 117 0.54 -7.83 -0.34
N THR A 118 1.84 -7.51 -0.42
CA THR A 118 2.82 -7.72 0.67
C THR A 118 2.33 -7.17 2.02
N TYR A 119 1.63 -6.03 2.00
CA TYR A 119 1.06 -5.39 3.20
C TYR A 119 -0.47 -5.38 3.22
N GLY A 120 -1.09 -6.17 2.34
CA GLY A 120 -2.53 -6.23 2.13
C GLY A 120 -3.07 -5.11 1.24
N ILE A 121 -4.24 -5.38 0.67
CA ILE A 121 -4.98 -4.43 -0.16
C ILE A 121 -6.37 -4.24 0.43
N ILE A 122 -6.80 -2.99 0.56
CA ILE A 122 -8.15 -2.60 0.96
C ILE A 122 -8.83 -2.02 -0.26
N ASP A 123 -9.73 -2.78 -0.87
CA ASP A 123 -10.52 -2.36 -2.03
C ASP A 123 -11.89 -1.87 -1.59
N ILE A 124 -12.16 -0.61 -1.89
CA ILE A 124 -13.37 0.10 -1.51
C ILE A 124 -14.23 0.26 -2.75
N ALA A 125 -15.39 -0.37 -2.77
CA ALA A 125 -16.42 -0.09 -3.77
C ALA A 125 -17.26 1.10 -3.33
N SER A 126 -17.40 2.10 -4.18
CA SER A 126 -18.25 3.27 -3.95
C SER A 126 -19.70 3.01 -4.38
N LYS A 127 -20.65 3.67 -3.71
CA LYS A 127 -22.07 3.68 -4.08
C LYS A 127 -22.31 4.42 -5.40
N GLN A 128 -21.43 5.36 -5.73
CA GLN A 128 -21.55 6.23 -6.89
C GLN A 128 -20.24 6.25 -7.68
N LYS A 129 -20.30 6.68 -8.94
CA LYS A 129 -19.11 6.82 -9.77
C LYS A 129 -18.34 8.09 -9.36
N THR A 130 -17.43 7.95 -8.41
CA THR A 130 -16.57 9.05 -7.95
C THR A 130 -15.60 9.46 -9.06
N LYS A 131 -15.64 10.73 -9.48
CA LYS A 131 -14.71 11.27 -10.48
C LYS A 131 -13.39 11.65 -9.81
N ILE A 132 -12.45 10.70 -9.76
CA ILE A 132 -11.10 10.95 -9.25
C ILE A 132 -10.15 11.27 -10.42
N LYS A 133 -9.39 12.36 -10.29
CA LYS A 133 -8.30 12.67 -11.21
C LYS A 133 -7.21 11.62 -11.03
N SER A 134 -7.01 10.77 -12.02
CA SER A 134 -6.03 9.68 -11.98
C SER A 134 -5.25 9.59 -13.27
N ARG A 135 -4.06 8.99 -13.20
CA ARG A 135 -3.18 8.70 -14.34
C ARG A 135 -2.69 7.26 -14.25
N THR A 136 -2.39 6.67 -15.41
CA THR A 136 -1.67 5.39 -15.45
C THR A 136 -0.21 5.61 -15.05
N LEU A 137 0.45 4.59 -14.50
CA LEU A 137 1.88 4.69 -14.15
C LEU A 137 2.74 5.03 -15.37
N SER A 138 2.44 4.43 -16.51
CA SER A 138 3.04 4.77 -17.81
C SER A 138 2.86 6.25 -18.18
N ALA A 139 1.69 6.84 -17.96
CA ALA A 139 1.46 8.26 -18.19
C ALA A 139 2.26 9.12 -17.22
N VAL A 140 2.35 8.74 -15.94
CA VAL A 140 3.22 9.40 -14.95
C VAL A 140 4.68 9.40 -15.42
N GLY A 141 5.18 8.26 -15.93
CA GLY A 141 6.55 8.19 -16.47
C GLY A 141 6.77 9.10 -17.68
N LYS A 142 5.79 9.17 -18.60
CA LYS A 142 5.84 10.07 -19.76
C LYS A 142 5.82 11.54 -19.36
N ASP A 143 5.00 11.91 -18.38
CA ASP A 143 4.93 13.27 -17.83
C ASP A 143 6.27 13.68 -17.18
N LEU A 144 7.08 12.71 -16.73
CA LEU A 144 8.43 12.89 -16.21
C LEU A 144 9.53 12.84 -17.31
N GLY A 145 9.15 12.71 -18.59
CA GLY A 145 10.07 12.68 -19.72
C GLY A 145 10.81 11.34 -19.89
N LEU A 146 10.32 10.25 -19.29
CA LEU A 146 10.95 8.94 -19.39
C LEU A 146 10.46 8.21 -20.65
N LEU A 147 11.39 7.99 -21.59
CA LEU A 147 11.13 7.33 -22.88
C LEU A 147 11.64 5.88 -22.95
N GLU A 148 12.49 5.49 -22.00
CA GLU A 148 13.08 4.16 -21.90
C GLU A 148 12.13 3.16 -21.20
N PRO A 149 12.40 1.84 -21.26
CA PRO A 149 11.72 0.88 -20.41
C PRO A 149 11.85 1.27 -18.93
N VAL A 150 10.70 1.50 -18.27
CA VAL A 150 10.64 1.92 -16.86
C VAL A 150 10.06 0.79 -16.01
N ARG A 151 10.69 0.53 -14.87
CA ARG A 151 10.11 -0.26 -13.78
C ARG A 151 9.44 0.66 -12.78
N TYR A 152 8.24 0.30 -12.35
CA TYR A 152 7.50 1.07 -11.35
C TYR A 152 7.49 0.33 -10.02
N THR A 153 7.60 1.09 -8.93
CA THR A 153 7.33 0.58 -7.59
C THR A 153 6.34 1.49 -6.87
N ILE A 154 5.47 0.92 -6.05
CA ILE A 154 4.53 1.64 -5.19
C ILE A 154 4.79 1.24 -3.75
N ASN A 155 5.12 2.21 -2.89
CA ASN A 155 5.56 1.95 -1.51
C ASN A 155 6.66 0.88 -1.42
N ALA A 156 7.65 0.98 -2.32
CA ALA A 156 8.75 0.02 -2.50
C ALA A 156 8.34 -1.40 -2.96
N MET A 157 7.07 -1.64 -3.31
CA MET A 157 6.62 -2.91 -3.90
C MET A 157 6.66 -2.81 -5.44
N PRO A 158 7.15 -3.85 -6.14
CA PRO A 158 7.17 -3.85 -7.59
C PRO A 158 5.75 -3.87 -8.17
N VAL A 159 5.60 -3.27 -9.34
CA VAL A 159 4.36 -3.30 -10.11
C VAL A 159 4.63 -4.00 -11.44
N ALA A 160 3.90 -5.08 -11.73
CA ALA A 160 3.97 -5.76 -13.02
C ALA A 160 3.39 -4.94 -14.18
N ALA A 161 2.29 -4.21 -13.94
CA ALA A 161 1.49 -3.61 -14.99
C ALA A 161 1.56 -2.07 -14.97
N ALA A 162 2.07 -1.46 -16.05
CA ALA A 162 2.24 0.00 -16.15
C ALA A 162 0.95 0.77 -16.51
N ASP A 163 -0.15 0.04 -16.75
CA ASP A 163 -1.49 0.56 -17.00
C ASP A 163 -2.31 0.79 -15.72
N LEU A 164 -1.83 0.32 -14.56
CA LEU A 164 -2.44 0.60 -13.27
C LEU A 164 -2.60 2.10 -13.05
N ARG A 165 -3.74 2.48 -12.49
CA ARG A 165 -4.09 3.88 -12.27
C ARG A 165 -3.83 4.27 -10.83
N ILE A 166 -3.24 5.44 -10.66
CA ILE A 166 -3.09 6.10 -9.36
C ILE A 166 -3.79 7.45 -9.39
N ALA A 167 -4.52 7.75 -8.33
CA ALA A 167 -5.09 9.06 -8.13
C ALA A 167 -3.98 10.10 -7.94
N LEU A 168 -4.10 11.26 -8.58
CA LEU A 168 -3.06 12.28 -8.53
C LEU A 168 -2.85 12.83 -7.12
N ASP A 169 -3.92 12.87 -6.32
CA ASP A 169 -3.89 13.20 -4.90
C ASP A 169 -3.44 12.03 -4.01
N ALA A 170 -3.26 10.82 -4.53
CA ALA A 170 -2.66 9.73 -3.76
C ALA A 170 -1.13 9.76 -3.80
N ILE A 171 -0.53 10.45 -4.78
CA ILE A 171 0.91 10.57 -4.91
C ILE A 171 1.46 11.44 -3.77
N GLY A 172 2.32 10.86 -2.95
CA GLY A 172 3.07 11.56 -1.91
C GLY A 172 4.44 12.02 -2.41
N GLU A 173 5.26 11.07 -2.88
CA GLU A 173 6.60 11.33 -3.40
C GLU A 173 6.84 10.49 -4.67
N ILE A 174 7.62 11.05 -5.61
CA ILE A 174 8.13 10.30 -6.76
C ILE A 174 9.66 10.40 -6.75
N LYS A 175 10.33 9.25 -6.74
CA LYS A 175 11.78 9.15 -6.84
C LYS A 175 12.16 8.41 -8.11
N ILE A 176 13.00 9.02 -8.92
CA ILE A 176 13.52 8.44 -10.17
C ILE A 176 14.95 7.96 -9.93
N THR A 177 15.19 6.68 -10.17
CA THR A 177 16.54 6.10 -10.21
C THR A 177 16.89 5.82 -11.66
N ARG A 178 17.90 6.50 -12.18
CA ARG A 178 18.33 6.34 -13.58
C ARG A 178 19.09 5.02 -13.75
N ALA A 179 19.08 4.51 -14.98
CA ALA A 179 19.84 3.34 -15.34
C ALA A 179 21.35 3.56 -15.08
N THR A 180 22.00 2.56 -14.52
CA THR A 180 23.46 2.49 -14.33
C THR A 180 24.00 1.24 -15.04
N PRO A 181 25.32 1.11 -15.24
CA PRO A 181 25.90 -0.12 -15.79
C PRO A 181 25.55 -1.38 -14.99
N GLU A 182 25.28 -1.22 -13.69
CA GLU A 182 24.89 -2.31 -12.77
C GLU A 182 23.37 -2.56 -12.76
N ALA A 183 22.57 -1.55 -13.11
CA ALA A 183 21.10 -1.63 -13.17
C ALA A 183 20.60 -0.94 -14.45
N PRO A 184 20.47 -1.65 -15.57
CA PRO A 184 20.25 -1.05 -16.89
C PRO A 184 18.80 -0.58 -17.13
N VAL A 185 18.00 -0.43 -16.06
CA VAL A 185 16.57 -0.08 -16.16
C VAL A 185 16.25 1.07 -15.22
N VAL A 186 15.62 2.10 -15.77
CA VAL A 186 15.12 3.24 -14.98
C VAL A 186 14.02 2.75 -14.04
N THR A 187 14.10 3.14 -12.78
CA THR A 187 13.09 2.83 -11.77
C THR A 187 12.38 4.09 -11.30
N VAL A 188 11.05 4.10 -11.37
CA VAL A 188 10.19 5.14 -10.81
C VAL A 188 9.53 4.59 -9.55
N ALA A 189 9.96 5.07 -8.39
CA ALA A 189 9.38 4.74 -7.11
C ALA A 189 8.37 5.79 -6.68
N ILE A 190 7.14 5.36 -6.44
CA ILE A 190 6.03 6.21 -6.05
C ILE A 190 5.64 5.85 -4.62
N SER A 191 5.70 6.82 -3.72
CA SER A 191 5.18 6.69 -2.36
C SER A 191 3.74 7.19 -2.34
N VAL A 192 2.82 6.35 -1.87
CA VAL A 192 1.43 6.75 -1.61
C VAL A 192 1.42 7.60 -0.35
N ARG A 193 0.65 8.68 -0.38
CA ARG A 193 0.51 9.59 0.75
C ARG A 193 0.01 8.83 1.99
N PRO A 194 0.65 9.02 3.17
CA PRO A 194 0.16 8.42 4.41
C PRO A 194 -1.17 9.05 4.85
N PRO A 195 -1.93 8.39 5.74
CA PRO A 195 -3.15 8.95 6.28
C PRO A 195 -2.84 10.23 7.05
N LYS A 196 -3.76 11.19 6.96
CA LYS A 196 -3.68 12.43 7.72
C LYS A 196 -3.63 12.10 9.21
N PRO A 197 -2.68 12.70 9.98
CA PRO A 197 -2.61 12.44 11.41
C PRO A 197 -3.92 12.84 12.08
N SER A 198 -4.42 11.96 12.95
CA SER A 198 -5.57 12.29 13.79
C SER A 198 -5.22 13.47 14.71
N PRO A 199 -6.20 14.35 15.02
CA PRO A 199 -6.01 15.37 16.04
C PRO A 199 -5.52 14.75 17.35
N PRO A 200 -4.71 15.48 18.15
CA PRO A 200 -4.35 15.04 19.49
C PRO A 200 -5.61 14.73 20.31
N ASP A 201 -5.57 13.66 21.09
CA ASP A 201 -6.66 13.35 22.02
C ASP A 201 -6.81 14.52 23.02
N PRO A 202 -8.05 14.88 23.41
CA PRO A 202 -8.26 15.92 24.41
C PRO A 202 -7.63 15.51 25.76
N PRO A 203 -7.24 16.49 26.60
CA PRO A 203 -6.74 16.22 27.94
C PRO A 203 -7.69 15.31 28.72
N GLY A 204 -7.15 14.33 29.46
CA GLY A 204 -7.94 13.35 30.21
C GLY A 204 -8.34 12.08 29.44
N THR A 205 -7.95 11.95 28.17
CA THR A 205 -8.19 10.71 27.40
C THR A 205 -7.23 9.60 27.83
N ILE A 206 -7.78 8.48 28.32
CA ILE A 206 -7.02 7.26 28.60
C ILE A 206 -7.22 6.29 27.43
N ARG A 207 -6.12 5.89 26.77
CA ARG A 207 -6.14 4.84 25.74
C ARG A 207 -5.93 3.47 26.37
N ILE A 208 -6.95 2.64 26.36
CA ILE A 208 -6.82 1.22 26.66
C ILE A 208 -6.42 0.52 25.35
N ARG A 209 -5.36 -0.28 25.40
CA ARG A 209 -4.80 -1.00 24.25
C ARG A 209 -4.90 -2.49 24.49
#